data_AF-A0A1E1X0R1-F1
#
_entry.id   AF-A0A1E1X0R1-F1
#
_cell.length_a   1.000
_cell.length_b   1.000
_cell.length_c   1.000
_cell.angle_alpha   90.00
_cell.angle_beta   90.00
_cell.angle_gamma   90.00
#
_symmetry.space_group_name_H-M   'P 1'
#
loop_
_entity.id
_entity.type
_entity.pdbx_description
1 polymer ?
#
loop_
_entity_poly.entity_id
_entity_poly.type
_entity_poly.pdbx_seq_one_letter_code
_entity_poly.pdbx_strand_id
1 'polypeptide(L)' 'VRGQQVTTYHLNSTNSENCTYNGTQYPKGEHNMPNLCGMTACDPEDQTLTFVTCSPNPPPPSCLLPEPQGGEY' A
#
# COMPACT_ATOMS: atom_id res chain seq x y z
N VAL A 1 -5.63 5.86 15.03
CA VAL A 1 -5.74 5.17 13.72
C VAL A 1 -4.49 4.33 13.52
N ARG A 2 -4.61 3.03 13.20
CA ARG A 2 -3.44 2.21 12.83
C ARG A 2 -2.98 2.63 11.43
N GLY A 3 -1.67 2.72 11.19
CA GLY A 3 -1.15 3.17 9.90
C GLY A 3 -1.45 2.17 8.77
N GLN A 4 -1.42 2.64 7.53
CA GLN A 4 -1.49 1.79 6.34
C GLN A 4 -0.08 1.68 5.73
N GLN A 5 0.34 0.47 5.38
CA GLN A 5 1.58 0.20 4.66
C GLN A 5 1.24 -0.23 3.23
N VAL A 6 1.73 0.52 2.25
CA VAL A 6 1.53 0.25 0.83
C VAL A 6 2.85 -0.23 0.24
N THR A 7 2.84 -1.41 -0.36
CA THR A 7 4.01 -2.02 -0.98
C THR A 7 3.67 -2.40 -2.42
N THR A 8 4.33 -1.77 -3.38
CA THR A 8 4.10 -2.04 -4.81
C THR A 8 5.25 -2.88 -5.36
N TYR A 9 4.90 -3.93 -6.11
CA TYR A 9 5.83 -4.81 -6.79
C TYR A 9 5.62 -4.70 -8.30
N HIS A 10 6.72 -4.56 -9.04
CA HIS A 10 6.72 -4.73 -10.49
C HIS A 10 6.85 -6.21 -10.83
N LEU A 11 5.95 -6.69 -11.69
CA LEU A 11 5.86 -8.09 -12.08
C LEU A 11 6.48 -8.30 -13.46
N ASN A 12 7.24 -9.38 -13.61
CA ASN A 12 7.81 -9.76 -14.91
C ASN A 12 6.80 -10.52 -15.78
N SER A 13 5.71 -11.04 -15.20
CA SER A 13 4.72 -11.87 -15.89
C SER A 13 3.33 -11.63 -15.34
N THR A 14 2.52 -10.93 -16.12
CA THR A 14 1.08 -10.71 -15.90
C THR A 14 0.31 -11.28 -17.08
N ASN A 15 -0.80 -11.96 -16.82
CA ASN A 15 -1.81 -12.18 -17.86
C ASN A 15 -2.78 -11.00 -17.85
N SER A 16 -3.48 -10.77 -18.96
CA SER A 16 -4.43 -9.65 -19.10
C SER A 16 -5.53 -9.61 -18.02
N GLU A 17 -5.81 -10.74 -17.37
CA GLU A 17 -6.83 -10.85 -16.32
C GLU A 17 -6.26 -11.05 -14.90
N ASN A 18 -4.97 -11.37 -14.77
CA ASN A 18 -4.38 -11.65 -13.45
C ASN A 18 -2.87 -11.38 -13.36
N CYS A 19 -2.45 -10.96 -12.17
CA CYS A 19 -1.08 -10.76 -11.77
C CYS A 19 -0.55 -12.01 -11.10
N THR A 20 0.58 -12.57 -11.56
CA THR A 20 1.21 -13.69 -10.89
C THR A 20 2.37 -13.18 -10.04
N TYR A 21 2.27 -13.32 -8.73
CA TYR A 21 3.33 -12.96 -7.81
C TYR A 21 3.58 -14.09 -6.81
N ASN A 22 4.84 -14.51 -6.72
CA ASN A 22 5.29 -15.58 -5.84
C ASN A 22 4.48 -16.89 -5.96
N GLY A 23 4.08 -17.24 -7.19
CA GLY A 23 3.26 -18.43 -7.49
C GLY A 23 1.76 -18.29 -7.18
N THR A 24 1.32 -17.14 -6.67
CA THR A 24 -0.10 -16.82 -6.40
C THR A 24 -0.64 -15.93 -7.51
N GLN A 25 -1.86 -16.19 -7.95
CA GLN A 25 -2.56 -15.37 -8.95
C GLN A 25 -3.49 -14.38 -8.25
N TYR A 26 -3.34 -13.10 -8.57
CA TYR A 26 -4.15 -12.00 -8.09
C TYR A 26 -5.02 -11.51 -9.24
N PRO A 27 -6.35 -11.51 -9.11
CA PRO A 27 -7.24 -11.04 -10.16
C PRO A 27 -7.04 -9.54 -10.42
N LYS A 28 -7.28 -9.10 -11.65
CA LYS A 28 -7.25 -7.67 -12.04
C LYS A 28 -8.12 -6.84 -11.10
N GLY A 29 -7.60 -5.68 -10.72
CA GLY A 29 -8.27 -4.70 -9.85
C GLY A 29 -8.01 -4.95 -8.37
N GLU A 30 -8.88 -4.37 -7.54
CA GLU A 30 -8.74 -4.35 -6.09
C GLU A 30 -9.46 -5.55 -5.44
N HIS A 31 -8.78 -6.28 -4.57
CA HIS A 31 -9.32 -7.42 -3.84
C HIS A 31 -8.92 -7.38 -2.36
N ASN A 32 -9.90 -7.55 -1.49
CA ASN A 32 -9.65 -7.63 -0.05
C ASN A 32 -9.02 -8.97 0.31
N MET A 33 -8.06 -8.97 1.24
CA MET A 33 -7.46 -10.20 1.76
C MET A 33 -8.30 -10.70 2.95
N PRO A 34 -9.09 -11.79 2.84
CA PRO A 34 -10.03 -12.17 3.90
C PRO A 34 -9.35 -12.63 5.20
N ASN A 35 -8.12 -13.14 5.13
CA ASN A 35 -7.37 -13.65 6.28
C ASN A 35 -6.37 -12.64 6.86
N LEU A 36 -6.22 -11.46 6.24
CA LEU A 36 -5.20 -10.47 6.60
C LEU A 36 -5.83 -9.09 6.59
N CYS A 37 -5.38 -8.21 7.49
CA CYS A 37 -5.80 -6.81 7.46
C CYS A 37 -5.12 -6.14 6.26
N GLY A 38 -5.79 -6.15 5.11
CA GLY A 38 -5.22 -5.62 3.88
C GLY A 38 -6.05 -5.86 2.61
N MET A 39 -5.55 -5.28 1.53
CA MET A 39 -6.08 -5.33 0.18
C MET A 39 -4.92 -5.52 -0.80
N THR A 40 -5.18 -6.15 -1.93
CA THR A 40 -4.26 -6.25 -3.06
C THR A 40 -4.87 -5.58 -4.28
N ALA A 41 -4.09 -4.83 -5.04
CA ALA A 41 -4.50 -4.22 -6.29
C ALA A 41 -3.56 -4.70 -7.41
N CYS A 42 -4.11 -5.38 -8.41
CA CYS A 42 -3.39 -5.85 -9.58
C CYS A 42 -3.70 -4.98 -10.79
N ASP A 43 -2.66 -4.37 -11.37
CA ASP A 43 -2.69 -3.63 -12.62
C ASP A 43 -1.90 -4.40 -13.69
N PRO A 44 -2.57 -5.26 -14.49
CA PRO A 44 -1.88 -6.08 -15.49
C PRO A 44 -1.33 -5.25 -16.67
N GLU A 45 -1.89 -4.05 -16.90
CA GLU A 45 -1.46 -3.12 -17.96
C GLU A 45 -0.12 -2.45 -17.62
N ASP A 46 0.05 -2.05 -16.37
CA ASP A 46 1.28 -1.47 -15.84
C ASP A 46 2.25 -2.54 -15.29
N GLN A 47 1.80 -3.79 -15.27
CA GLN A 47 2.48 -4.95 -14.69
C GLN A 47 2.82 -4.75 -13.21
N THR A 48 1.95 -4.07 -12.47
CA THR A 48 2.17 -3.75 -11.06
C THR A 48 1.19 -4.48 -10.15
N LEU A 49 1.67 -4.89 -8.99
CA LEU A 49 0.87 -5.49 -7.92
C LEU A 49 1.15 -4.76 -6.62
N THR A 50 0.12 -4.10 -6.10
CA THR A 50 0.19 -3.33 -4.87
C THR A 50 -0.45 -4.10 -3.73
N PHE A 51 0.26 -4.25 -2.63
CA PHE A 51 -0.24 -4.77 -1.37
C PHE A 51 -0.45 -3.61 -0.40
N VAL A 52 -1.66 -3.47 0.08
CA VAL A 52 -2.04 -2.55 1.13
C VAL A 52 -2.24 -3.39 2.38
N THR A 53 -1.39 -3.23 3.38
CA THR A 53 -1.48 -3.97 4.64
C THR A 53 -1.58 -3.01 5.82
N CYS A 54 -2.23 -3.46 6.88
CA CYS A 54 -2.29 -2.68 8.11
C CYS A 54 -0.91 -2.70 8.79
N SER A 55 -0.34 -1.52 9.02
CA SER A 55 0.91 -1.43 9.76
C SER A 55 0.68 -1.83 11.22
N PRO A 56 1.52 -2.72 11.79
CA PRO A 56 1.48 -2.99 13.22
C PRO A 56 1.93 -1.78 14.05
N ASN A 57 2.65 -0.85 13.42
CA ASN A 57 3.19 0.31 14.10
C ASN A 57 2.15 1.43 14.17
N PRO A 58 2.02 2.10 15.34
CA PRO A 58 1.26 3.33 15.40
C PRO A 58 1.85 4.34 14.41
N PRO A 59 1.01 5.14 13.72
CA PRO A 59 1.51 6.18 12.84
C PRO A 59 2.42 7.13 13.64
N PRO A 60 3.45 7.70 12.99
CA PRO A 60 4.27 8.72 13.64
C PRO A 60 3.37 9.87 14.14
N PRO A 61 3.71 10.50 15.27
CA PRO A 61 2.95 11.63 15.77
C PRO A 61 2.87 12.70 14.68
N SER A 62 1.71 13.36 14.57
CA SER A 62 1.53 14.50 13.68
C SER A 62 2.63 15.52 13.95
N CYS A 63 3.31 15.98 12.89
CA CYS A 63 4.27 17.08 13.02
C CYS A 63 3.50 18.32 13.48
N LEU A 64 3.63 18.67 14.75
CA LEU A 64 3.15 19.94 15.26
C LEU A 64 4.16 21.00 14.82
N LEU A 65 3.70 22.05 14.13
CA LEU A 65 4.51 23.24 14.00
C LEU A 65 4.81 23.75 15.42
N PRO A 66 6.08 24.00 15.77
CA PRO A 66 6.38 24.64 17.04
C PRO A 66 5.66 26.00 17.08
N GLU A 67 5.14 26.37 18.26
CA GLU A 67 4.57 27.69 18.45
C GLU A 67 5.59 28.75 17.99
N PRO A 68 5.17 29.77 17.22
CA PRO A 68 6.07 30.82 16.79
C PRO A 68 6.68 31.48 18.02
N GLN A 69 7.98 31.28 18.24
CA GLN A 69 8.75 32.10 19.17
C GLN A 69 8.73 33.49 18.56
N GLY A 70 7.98 34.42 19.16
CA GLY A 70 7.78 35.79 18.66
C GLY A 70 9.08 36.58 18.59
N GLY A 71 9.92 36.26 17.60
CA GLY A 71 11.07 37.05 17.21
C GLY A 71 10.57 38.23 16.39
N GLU A 72 10.91 39.43 16.85
CA GLU A 72 10.69 40.66 16.09
C GLU A 72 11.46 40.59 14.76
N TYR A 73 10.81 41.04 13.69
CA TYR A 73 11.36 41.12 12.34
C TYR A 73 12.49 42.14 12.23
#